data_AF-A0A661WWF9-F1
#
_entry.id   AF-A0A661WWF9-F1
#
_cell.length_a   1.000
_cell.length_b   1.000
_cell.length_c   1.000
_cell.angle_alpha   90.00
_cell.angle_beta   90.00
_cell.angle_gamma   90.00
#
_symmetry.space_group_name_H-M   'P 1'
#
loop_
_entity.id
_entity.type
_entity.pdbx_description
1 polymer ?
#
loop_
_entity_poly.entity_id
_entity_poly.type
_entity_poly.pdbx_seq_one_letter_code
_entity_poly.pdbx_strand_id
1 'polypeptide(L)' 'MAVTATILNIQRFSLHDGPGIRTTVFFKGCP' A
#
# COMPACT_ATOMS: atom_id res chain seq x y z
N MET A 1 -4.08 20.86 8.85
CA MET A 1 -2.69 20.34 8.77
C MET A 1 -2.70 19.16 7.81
N ALA A 2 -1.82 19.13 6.80
CA ALA A 2 -1.77 18.01 5.86
C ALA A 2 -0.96 16.85 6.47
N VAL A 3 -1.48 15.63 6.39
CA VAL A 3 -0.80 14.42 6.86
C VAL A 3 -0.15 13.73 5.66
N THR A 4 1.14 13.41 5.77
CA THR A 4 1.93 12.76 4.72
C THR A 4 2.59 11.51 5.24
N ALA A 5 2.70 10.47 4.39
CA ALA A 5 3.42 9.24 4.68
C ALA A 5 4.40 8.92 3.54
N THR A 6 5.48 8.20 3.87
CA THR A 6 6.46 7.76 2.87
C THR A 6 6.02 6.42 2.30
N ILE A 7 5.98 6.30 0.97
CA ILE A 7 5.62 5.06 0.27
C ILE A 7 6.90 4.28 -0.07
N LEU A 8 6.93 3.00 0.30
CA LEU A 8 8.02 2.07 -0.04
C LEU A 8 7.78 1.40 -1.40
N ASN A 9 6.55 0.94 -1.64
CA ASN A 9 6.18 0.22 -2.86
C ASN A 9 4.68 0.35 -3.13
N ILE A 10 4.30 0.24 -4.41
CA ILE A 10 2.91 0.12 -4.84
C ILE A 10 2.79 -1.09 -5.75
N GLN A 11 2.04 -2.09 -5.33
CA GLN A 11 1.70 -3.25 -6.16
C GLN A 11 0.31 -3.08 -6.76
N ARG A 12 0.23 -3.26 -8.08
CA ARG A 12 -1.04 -3.21 -8.83
C ARG A 12 -1.51 -4.63 -9.13
N PHE A 13 -2.81 -4.81 -9.21
CA PHE A 13 -3.46 -6.08 -9.52
C PHE A 13 -3.16 -7.20 -8.51
N SER A 14 -2.99 -6.85 -7.22
CA SER A 14 -2.83 -7.82 -6.15
C SER A 14 -4.10 -8.66 -5.99
N LEU A 15 -3.93 -9.99 -6.06
CA LEU A 15 -5.02 -10.98 -5.89
C LEU A 15 -5.03 -11.61 -4.49
N HIS A 16 -3.95 -11.47 -3.73
CA HIS A 16 -3.74 -12.16 -2.45
C HIS A 16 -3.90 -11.24 -1.22
N ASP A 17 -3.97 -9.93 -1.41
CA ASP A 17 -4.08 -8.94 -0.31
C ASP A 17 -5.54 -8.66 0.09
N GLY A 18 -6.46 -9.57 -0.24
CA GLY A 18 -7.90 -9.44 -0.03
C GLY A 18 -8.72 -9.91 -1.23
N PRO A 19 -10.05 -9.85 -1.15
CA PRO A 19 -10.92 -10.29 -2.24
C PRO A 19 -10.81 -9.37 -3.46
N GLY A 20 -10.80 -9.98 -4.65
CA GLY A 20 -10.78 -9.27 -5.94
C GLY A 20 -9.39 -8.74 -6.33
N ILE A 21 -9.38 -7.88 -7.35
CA ILE A 21 -8.17 -7.24 -7.88
C ILE A 21 -7.94 -5.93 -7.12
N ARG A 22 -6.79 -5.81 -6.45
CA ARG A 22 -6.48 -4.65 -5.59
C ARG A 22 -5.22 -3.92 -6.03
N THR A 23 -5.09 -2.67 -5.57
CA THR A 23 -3.81 -1.95 -5.55
C THR A 23 -3.37 -1.82 -4.10
N THR A 24 -2.24 -2.43 -3.77
CA THR A 24 -1.69 -2.46 -2.41
C THR A 24 -0.58 -1.42 -2.29
N VAL A 25 -0.66 -0.57 -1.27
CA VAL A 25 0.33 0.48 -0.99
C VAL A 25 1.11 0.09 0.26
N PHE A 26 2.42 -0.10 0.11
CA PHE A 26 3.32 -0.39 1.22
C PHE A 26 3.96 0.91 1.71
N PHE A 27 3.75 1.25 2.97
CA PHE A 27 4.36 2.41 3.59
C PHE A 27 5.75 2.08 4.14
N LYS A 28 6.65 3.06 4.10
CA LYS A 28 7.98 2.95 4.71
C LYS A 28 7.86 3.19 6.21
N GLY A 29 8.31 2.23 7.00
CA GLY A 29 8.28 2.26 8.46
C GLY A 29 7.66 0.98 9.01
N CYS A 30 8.24 0.47 10.10
CA CYS A 30 7.66 -0.52 11.00
C CYS A 30 7.84 0.09 12.40
N PRO A 31 6.83 0.05 13.29
CA PRO A 31 7.00 0.55 14.66
C PRO A 31 8.20 -0.09 15.37
#